data_AF-A0A0N1D7V6-F1
#
_entry.id   AF-A0A0N1D7V6-F1
#
_cell.length_a   1.000
_cell.length_b   1.000
_cell.length_c   1.000
_cell.angle_alpha   90.00
_cell.angle_beta   90.00
_cell.angle_gamma   90.00
#
_symmetry.space_group_name_H-M   'P 1'
#
loop_
_entity.id
_entity.type
_entity.pdbx_description
1 polymer ?
#
loop_
_entity_poly.entity_id
_entity_poly.type
_entity_poly.pdbx_seq_one_letter_code
_entity_poly.pdbx_strand_id
1 'polypeptide(L)'
;MSVTPNMIAVALGQAAPEPDSIQDQQWSLWIDDAYMLIDTRRYGLDPAIEIDQAKLDYVVREAVVAHVKKPDDATQVTVSVDDASTSRSYRSGKGRVTILDEWWTLLGLTDPGGAFALDMVGFANLHLPWCSSMFGALYCSCGVDIAGRPIFEGGQEW
;
A
#
# COMPACT_ATOMS: atom_id res chain seq x y z
N MET A 1 19.79 5.24 -0.06
CA MET A 1 20.80 5.74 -1.03
C MET A 1 20.01 6.12 -2.26
N SER A 2 19.90 7.39 -2.65
CA SER A 2 19.03 7.79 -3.77
C SER A 2 19.36 7.04 -5.07
N VAL A 3 18.33 6.50 -5.73
CA VAL A 3 18.47 5.79 -7.02
C VAL A 3 18.98 6.76 -8.09
N THR A 4 19.97 6.33 -8.87
CA THR A 4 20.54 7.14 -9.98
C THR A 4 20.26 6.51 -11.35
N PRO A 5 20.30 7.30 -12.44
CA PRO A 5 20.16 6.78 -13.81
C PRO A 5 21.15 5.66 -14.14
N ASN A 6 22.38 5.72 -13.59
CA ASN A 6 23.37 4.66 -13.77
C ASN A 6 22.94 3.32 -13.14
N MET A 7 22.27 3.34 -11.99
CA MET A 7 21.74 2.11 -11.36
C MET A 7 20.64 1.48 -12.22
N ILE A 8 19.84 2.29 -12.89
CA ILE A 8 18.81 1.83 -13.83
C ILE A 8 19.46 1.23 -15.08
N ALA A 9 20.50 1.87 -15.61
CA ALA A 9 21.25 1.35 -16.76
C ALA A 9 21.87 -0.03 -16.47
N VAL A 10 22.45 -0.20 -15.28
CA VAL A 10 22.99 -1.50 -14.81
C VAL A 10 21.88 -2.56 -14.73
N ALA A 11 20.71 -2.22 -14.19
CA ALA A 11 19.57 -3.15 -14.12
C ALA A 11 18.99 -3.50 -15.50
N LEU A 12 19.06 -2.58 -16.46
CA LEU A 12 18.67 -2.81 -17.85
C LEU A 12 19.71 -3.57 -18.66
N GLY A 13 20.95 -3.68 -18.18
CA GLY A 13 22.07 -4.26 -18.92
C GLY A 13 22.46 -3.41 -20.13
N GLN A 14 22.27 -2.09 -20.06
CA GLN A 14 22.55 -1.15 -21.14
C GLN A 14 23.58 -0.11 -20.70
N ALA A 15 24.24 0.54 -21.67
CA ALA A 15 25.08 1.69 -21.38
C ALA A 15 24.23 2.79 -20.75
N ALA A 16 24.76 3.43 -19.70
CA ALA A 16 24.11 4.58 -19.11
C ALA A 16 23.96 5.69 -20.16
N PRO A 17 22.83 6.42 -20.16
CA PRO A 17 22.71 7.64 -20.95
C PRO A 17 23.89 8.57 -20.67
N GLU A 18 24.32 9.33 -21.68
CA GLU A 18 25.34 10.35 -21.48
C GLU A 18 24.86 11.36 -20.42
N PRO A 19 25.73 11.78 -19.49
CA PRO A 19 25.39 12.79 -18.49
C PRO A 19 24.82 14.05 -19.14
N ASP A 20 23.79 14.64 -18.53
CA ASP A 20 23.07 15.83 -19.02
C ASP A 20 22.32 15.66 -20.36
N SER A 21 22.26 14.45 -20.92
CA SER A 21 21.42 14.18 -22.09
C SER A 21 19.93 14.28 -21.75
N ILE A 22 19.10 14.54 -22.77
CA ILE A 22 17.63 14.56 -22.59
C ILE A 22 17.13 13.22 -22.00
N GLN A 23 17.76 12.11 -22.36
CA GLN A 23 17.39 10.80 -21.86
C GLN A 23 17.75 10.61 -20.38
N ASP A 24 18.92 11.11 -19.94
CA ASP A 24 19.32 11.13 -18.53
C ASP A 24 18.36 11.99 -17.68
N GLN A 25 17.99 13.16 -18.20
CA GLN A 25 17.01 14.04 -17.55
C GLN A 25 15.61 13.41 -17.48
N GLN A 26 15.17 12.71 -18.53
CA GLN A 26 13.91 11.97 -18.51
C GLN A 26 13.91 10.87 -17.46
N TRP A 27 15.00 10.10 -17.33
CA TRP A 27 15.08 9.05 -16.33
C TRP A 27 15.09 9.63 -14.92
N SER A 28 15.76 10.77 -14.72
CA SER A 28 15.74 11.50 -13.45
C SER A 28 14.33 11.97 -13.09
N LEU A 29 13.59 12.53 -14.06
CA LEU A 29 12.18 12.91 -13.85
C LEU A 29 11.30 11.72 -13.46
N TRP A 30 11.50 10.55 -14.06
CA TRP A 30 10.74 9.34 -13.70
C TRP A 30 11.10 8.80 -12.32
N ILE A 31 12.35 8.93 -11.90
CA ILE A 31 12.78 8.61 -10.54
C ILE A 31 12.08 9.53 -9.54
N ASP A 32 12.08 10.84 -9.79
CA ASP A 32 11.43 11.83 -8.93
C ASP A 32 9.91 11.61 -8.85
N ASP A 33 9.26 11.33 -9.99
CA ASP A 33 7.85 10.99 -10.04
C ASP A 33 7.53 9.73 -9.21
N ALA A 34 8.39 8.70 -9.27
CA ALA A 34 8.22 7.49 -8.47
C ALA A 34 8.32 7.77 -6.96
N TYR A 35 9.31 8.56 -6.52
CA TYR A 35 9.42 8.99 -5.13
C TYR A 35 8.19 9.79 -4.68
N MET A 36 7.73 10.74 -5.51
CA MET A 36 6.54 11.54 -5.22
C MET A 36 5.29 10.67 -5.05
N LEU A 37 5.10 9.66 -5.91
CA LEU A 37 3.96 8.73 -5.82
C LEU A 37 3.99 7.92 -4.52
N ILE A 38 5.16 7.41 -4.14
CA ILE A 38 5.34 6.64 -2.90
C ILE A 38 5.08 7.53 -1.69
N ASP A 39 5.65 8.73 -1.66
CA ASP A 39 5.45 9.67 -0.56
C ASP A 39 3.98 10.09 -0.44
N THR A 40 3.32 10.42 -1.57
CA THR A 40 1.91 10.79 -1.57
C THR A 40 1.05 9.68 -0.97
N ARG A 41 1.33 8.41 -1.32
CA ARG A 41 0.60 7.26 -0.77
C ARG A 41 0.92 7.03 0.71
N ARG A 42 2.19 7.19 1.11
CA ARG A 42 2.62 7.11 2.51
C ARG A 42 1.88 8.12 3.37
N TYR A 43 1.85 9.40 2.96
CA TYR A 43 1.10 10.45 3.66
C TYR A 43 -0.41 10.21 3.70
N GLY A 44 -0.96 9.57 2.67
CA GLY A 44 -2.37 9.21 2.61
C GLY A 44 -2.79 8.10 3.58
N LEU A 45 -1.88 7.18 3.91
CA LEU A 45 -2.11 6.08 4.85
C LEU A 45 -1.79 6.50 6.29
N ASP A 46 -0.52 6.81 6.56
CA ASP A 46 -0.05 7.29 7.84
C ASP A 46 1.33 7.95 7.70
N PRO A 47 1.49 9.24 8.04
CA PRO A 47 2.77 9.94 7.98
C PRO A 47 3.85 9.35 8.89
N ALA A 48 3.49 8.54 9.90
CA ALA A 48 4.43 7.91 10.83
C ALA A 48 5.03 6.59 10.29
N ILE A 49 4.56 6.09 9.15
CA ILE A 49 5.13 4.87 8.54
C ILE A 49 6.57 5.17 8.10
N GLU A 50 7.52 4.53 8.77
CA GLU A 50 8.92 4.48 8.34
C GLU A 50 9.11 3.36 7.32
N ILE A 51 9.58 3.73 6.13
CA ILE A 51 9.90 2.79 5.07
C ILE A 51 11.40 2.50 5.13
N ASP A 52 11.75 1.22 5.13
CA ASP A 52 13.14 0.78 4.95
C ASP A 52 13.70 1.32 3.63
N GLN A 53 14.75 2.13 3.73
CA GLN A 53 15.39 2.80 2.60
C GLN A 53 15.86 1.80 1.53
N ALA A 54 16.30 0.60 1.93
CA ALA A 54 16.74 -0.42 0.97
C ALA A 54 15.57 -0.93 0.10
N LYS A 55 14.37 -1.09 0.69
CA LYS A 55 13.16 -1.50 -0.04
C LYS A 55 12.64 -0.38 -0.93
N LEU A 56 12.68 0.86 -0.43
CA LEU A 56 12.31 2.05 -1.20
C LEU A 56 13.16 2.16 -2.47
N ASP A 57 14.49 2.10 -2.32
CA ASP A 57 15.44 2.20 -3.45
C ASP A 57 15.28 1.03 -4.43
N TYR A 58 14.94 -0.18 -3.93
CA TYR A 58 14.62 -1.32 -4.77
C TYR A 58 13.37 -1.07 -5.62
N VAL A 59 12.26 -0.66 -5.00
CA VAL A 59 10.98 -0.46 -5.71
C VAL A 59 11.07 0.66 -6.73
N VAL A 60 11.71 1.79 -6.39
CA VAL A 60 11.90 2.90 -7.32
C VAL A 60 12.70 2.46 -8.54
N ARG A 61 13.79 1.71 -8.34
CA ARG A 61 14.59 1.19 -9.46
C ARG A 61 13.76 0.25 -10.35
N GLU A 62 13.08 -0.75 -9.78
CA GLU A 62 12.31 -1.71 -10.58
C GLU A 62 11.12 -1.05 -11.30
N ALA A 63 10.47 -0.07 -10.67
CA ALA A 63 9.38 0.70 -11.28
C ALA A 63 9.85 1.50 -12.50
N VAL A 64 10.97 2.20 -12.39
CA VAL A 64 11.51 2.97 -13.52
C VAL A 64 12.04 2.03 -14.60
N VAL A 65 12.70 0.91 -14.24
CA VAL A 65 13.14 -0.12 -15.20
C VAL A 65 11.95 -0.69 -15.99
N ALA A 66 10.85 -1.02 -15.31
CA ALA A 66 9.64 -1.50 -15.96
C ALA A 66 9.04 -0.44 -16.89
N HIS A 67 9.00 0.82 -16.44
CA HIS A 67 8.52 1.95 -17.24
C HIS A 67 9.38 2.20 -18.48
N VAL A 68 10.71 2.11 -18.37
CA VAL A 68 11.64 2.25 -19.51
C VAL A 68 11.41 1.15 -20.54
N LYS A 69 11.19 -0.10 -20.10
CA LYS A 69 10.93 -1.24 -21.01
C LYS A 69 9.59 -1.11 -21.73
N LYS A 70 8.58 -0.55 -21.07
CA LYS A 70 7.22 -0.40 -21.60
C LYS A 70 6.61 0.93 -21.14
N PRO A 71 6.91 2.04 -21.82
CA PRO A 71 6.39 3.36 -21.45
C PRO A 71 4.88 3.51 -21.76
N ASP A 72 4.35 2.69 -22.66
CA ASP A 72 2.92 2.58 -22.97
C ASP A 72 2.48 1.11 -22.84
N ASP A 73 1.71 0.78 -21.80
CA ASP A 73 1.23 -0.59 -21.55
C ASP A 73 -0.12 -0.82 -22.24
N ALA A 74 -0.13 -0.64 -23.56
CA ALA A 74 -1.25 -1.00 -24.41
C ALA A 74 -1.27 -2.52 -24.61
N THR A 75 -2.14 -3.21 -23.88
CA THR A 75 -2.33 -4.67 -23.99
C THR A 75 -3.53 -4.98 -24.87
N GLN A 76 -3.34 -5.75 -25.94
CA GLN A 76 -4.43 -6.25 -26.78
C GLN A 76 -4.70 -7.72 -26.45
N VAL A 77 -5.94 -8.02 -26.08
CA VAL A 77 -6.44 -9.38 -25.91
C VAL A 77 -7.30 -9.71 -27.13
N THR A 78 -6.85 -10.65 -27.95
CA THR A 78 -7.62 -11.18 -29.07
C THR A 78 -8.14 -12.55 -28.69
N VAL A 79 -9.47 -12.71 -28.69
CA VAL A 79 -10.14 -13.99 -28.51
C VAL A 79 -10.66 -14.44 -29.86
N SER A 80 -10.12 -15.55 -30.36
CA SER A 80 -10.53 -16.19 -31.60
C SER A 80 -11.47 -17.35 -31.29
N VAL A 81 -12.65 -17.37 -31.90
CA VAL A 81 -13.61 -18.48 -31.81
C VAL A 81 -14.00 -18.86 -33.24
N ASP A 82 -13.54 -20.02 -33.71
CA ASP A 82 -13.77 -20.63 -35.04
C ASP A 82 -13.81 -19.63 -36.22
N ASP A 83 -14.97 -19.04 -36.50
CA ASP A 83 -15.23 -18.15 -37.65
C ASP A 83 -15.12 -16.65 -37.32
N ALA A 84 -14.89 -16.27 -36.07
CA ALA A 84 -14.87 -14.87 -35.64
C ALA A 84 -13.80 -14.59 -34.58
N SER A 85 -13.12 -13.45 -34.70
CA SER A 85 -12.22 -12.94 -33.66
C SER A 85 -12.77 -11.66 -33.05
N THR A 86 -12.81 -11.58 -31.72
CA THR A 86 -13.04 -10.33 -31.00
C THR A 86 -11.73 -9.85 -30.40
N SER A 87 -11.32 -8.63 -30.72
CA SER A 87 -10.16 -7.99 -30.09
C SER A 87 -10.63 -6.90 -29.11
N ARG A 88 -10.08 -6.91 -27.89
CA ARG A 88 -10.19 -5.80 -26.93
C ARG A 88 -8.79 -5.25 -26.70
N SER A 89 -8.62 -3.96 -26.96
CA SER A 89 -7.41 -3.25 -26.59
C SER A 89 -7.65 -2.50 -25.28
N TYR A 90 -6.78 -2.73 -24.31
CA TYR A 90 -6.72 -1.99 -23.06
C TYR A 90 -5.52 -1.07 -23.17
N ARG A 91 -5.77 0.24 -23.20
CA ARG A 91 -4.70 1.24 -23.04
C ARG A 91 -4.70 1.67 -21.59
N SER A 92 -3.77 1.11 -20.83
CA SER A 92 -3.48 1.57 -19.48
C SER A 92 -2.26 2.48 -19.57
N GLY A 93 -2.46 3.77 -19.84
CA GLY A 93 -1.29 4.66 -19.88
C GLY A 93 -1.60 6.12 -20.18
N LYS A 94 -1.43 6.98 -19.18
CA LYS A 94 -1.23 8.43 -19.36
C LYS A 94 0.25 8.79 -19.57
N GLY A 95 1.11 7.83 -19.92
CA GLY A 95 2.56 8.00 -20.06
C GLY A 95 3.28 8.34 -18.76
N ARG A 96 2.81 7.81 -17.62
CA ARG A 96 3.38 8.05 -16.28
C ARG A 96 3.98 6.77 -15.72
N VAL A 97 4.92 6.91 -14.78
CA VAL A 97 5.47 5.78 -14.02
C VAL A 97 4.36 5.13 -13.21
N THR A 98 4.23 3.81 -13.35
CA THR A 98 3.24 3.02 -12.61
C THR A 98 3.97 2.09 -11.65
N ILE A 99 3.53 2.05 -10.40
CA ILE A 99 4.05 1.16 -9.36
C ILE A 99 3.04 0.01 -9.20
N LEU A 100 3.52 -1.23 -9.34
CA LEU A 100 2.70 -2.44 -9.26
C LEU A 100 2.23 -2.73 -7.82
N ASP A 101 1.09 -3.42 -7.69
CA ASP A 101 0.49 -3.80 -6.40
C ASP A 101 1.39 -4.67 -5.53
N GLU A 102 2.20 -5.53 -6.13
CA GLU A 102 3.20 -6.33 -5.42
C GLU A 102 4.29 -5.46 -4.76
N TRP A 103 4.66 -4.35 -5.38
CA TRP A 103 5.66 -3.43 -4.83
C TRP A 103 5.06 -2.55 -3.75
N TRP A 104 3.80 -2.17 -3.87
CA TRP A 104 3.06 -1.55 -2.76
C TRP A 104 3.01 -2.46 -1.54
N THR A 105 2.79 -3.76 -1.76
CA THR A 105 2.78 -4.77 -0.70
C THR A 105 4.14 -4.89 -0.03
N LEU A 106 5.22 -4.90 -0.82
CA LEU A 106 6.59 -4.96 -0.31
C LEU A 106 6.95 -3.76 0.60
N LEU A 107 6.43 -2.58 0.26
CA LEU A 107 6.61 -1.34 1.05
C LEU A 107 5.68 -1.28 2.26
N GLY A 108 4.72 -2.20 2.40
CA GLY A 108 3.69 -2.13 3.44
C GLY A 108 2.70 -0.97 3.24
N LEU A 109 2.64 -0.41 2.02
CA LEU A 109 1.77 0.72 1.66
C LEU A 109 0.49 0.24 0.95
N THR A 110 0.00 -0.93 1.33
CA THR A 110 -1.29 -1.45 0.88
C THR A 110 -2.33 -1.15 1.92
N ASP A 111 -3.48 -0.64 1.47
CA ASP A 111 -4.69 -0.75 2.28
C ASP A 111 -4.92 -2.22 2.61
N PRO A 112 -5.32 -2.57 3.85
CA PRO A 112 -5.76 -3.93 4.15
C PRO A 112 -6.92 -4.24 3.21
N GLY A 113 -6.64 -5.06 2.19
CA GLY A 113 -7.54 -5.41 1.11
C GLY A 113 -8.66 -6.30 1.61
N GLY A 114 -9.62 -5.70 2.31
CA GLY A 114 -10.93 -6.24 2.59
C GLY A 114 -11.97 -5.24 2.09
N ALA A 115 -13.08 -5.73 1.53
CA ALA A 115 -14.24 -4.90 1.19
C ALA A 115 -14.82 -4.14 2.40
N PHE A 116 -14.33 -4.45 3.59
CA PHE A 116 -14.61 -3.81 4.87
C PHE A 116 -13.42 -4.12 5.81
N ALA A 117 -13.03 -3.14 6.62
CA ALA A 117 -12.16 -3.35 7.77
C ALA A 117 -13.05 -3.41 9.01
N LEU A 118 -13.02 -4.54 9.74
CA LEU A 118 -13.62 -4.61 11.06
C LEU A 118 -12.55 -4.11 12.04
N ASP A 119 -12.73 -2.88 12.52
CA ASP A 119 -11.99 -2.37 13.65
C ASP A 119 -12.40 -3.18 14.89
N MET A 120 -11.58 -4.18 15.23
CA MET A 120 -11.69 -4.87 16.50
C MET A 120 -11.09 -3.96 17.58
N VAL A 121 -11.74 -2.81 17.84
CA VAL A 121 -11.58 -2.15 19.12
C VAL A 121 -11.95 -3.20 20.15
N GLY A 122 -10.94 -3.74 20.82
CA GLY A 122 -11.16 -4.58 21.99
C GLY A 122 -12.04 -3.75 22.91
N PHE A 123 -13.26 -4.21 23.17
CA PHE A 123 -14.16 -3.58 24.12
C PHE A 123 -13.50 -3.60 25.50
N ALA A 124 -12.66 -2.60 25.77
CA ALA A 124 -12.41 -2.17 27.13
C ALA A 124 -13.67 -1.42 27.52
N ASN A 125 -14.62 -2.11 28.15
CA ASN A 125 -15.67 -1.43 28.88
C ASN A 125 -14.97 -0.52 29.89
N LEU A 126 -14.89 0.78 29.56
CA LEU A 126 -14.34 1.77 30.47
C LEU A 126 -15.24 1.69 31.70
N HIS A 127 -14.67 1.29 32.84
CA HIS A 127 -15.43 1.16 34.07
C HIS A 127 -15.83 2.56 34.54
N LEU A 128 -16.98 3.05 34.06
CA LEU A 128 -17.44 4.38 34.35
C LEU A 128 -17.84 4.45 35.84
N PRO A 129 -17.54 5.55 36.55
CA PRO A 129 -17.80 5.66 37.99
C PRO A 129 -19.26 5.48 38.41
N TRP A 130 -20.22 5.58 37.47
CA TRP A 130 -21.63 5.35 37.76
C TRP A 130 -22.01 3.86 37.81
N CYS A 131 -21.21 2.98 37.20
CA CYS A 131 -21.48 1.54 37.20
C CYS A 131 -21.39 0.93 38.61
N SER A 132 -20.58 1.52 39.50
CA SER A 132 -20.53 1.16 40.92
C SER A 132 -21.73 1.66 41.74
N SER A 133 -22.46 2.68 41.25
CA SER A 133 -23.51 3.34 42.05
C SER A 133 -24.76 2.46 42.24
N MET A 134 -25.08 1.56 41.31
CA MET A 134 -26.28 0.71 41.38
C MET A 134 -26.15 -0.48 42.37
N PHE A 135 -24.93 -0.79 42.83
CA PHE A 135 -24.65 -1.85 43.82
C PHE A 135 -23.96 -1.32 45.09
N GLY A 136 -24.23 -0.06 45.45
CA GLY A 136 -23.79 0.50 46.73
C GLY A 136 -22.32 0.94 46.76
N ALA A 137 -21.76 1.33 45.61
CA ALA A 137 -20.42 1.88 45.41
C ALA A 137 -19.23 0.95 45.72
N LEU A 138 -19.47 -0.21 46.35
CA LEU A 138 -18.42 -1.19 46.66
C LEU A 138 -18.12 -2.14 45.49
N TYR A 139 -19.08 -2.33 44.58
CA TYR A 139 -18.94 -3.22 43.43
C TYR A 139 -19.65 -2.64 42.19
N CYS A 140 -19.06 -2.86 41.02
CA CYS A 140 -19.69 -2.60 39.74
C CYS A 140 -20.94 -3.46 39.48
N SER A 141 -21.95 -2.89 38.82
CA SER A 141 -23.12 -3.62 38.32
C SER A 141 -22.80 -4.74 37.33
N CYS A 142 -21.68 -4.65 36.59
CA CYS A 142 -21.26 -5.72 35.68
C CYS A 142 -20.43 -6.83 36.38
N GLY A 143 -20.05 -6.64 37.65
CA GLY A 143 -19.32 -7.63 38.47
C GLY A 143 -17.83 -7.78 38.15
N VAL A 144 -17.23 -6.90 37.34
CA VAL A 144 -15.80 -6.94 36.98
C VAL A 144 -14.88 -6.86 38.21
N ASP A 145 -15.22 -6.05 39.21
CA ASP A 145 -14.42 -5.90 40.43
C ASP A 145 -14.31 -7.21 41.24
N ILE A 146 -15.23 -8.16 41.02
CA ILE A 146 -15.28 -9.45 41.70
C ILE A 146 -14.59 -10.54 40.88
N ALA A 147 -14.84 -10.57 39.56
CA ALA A 147 -14.46 -11.70 38.70
C ALA A 147 -13.34 -11.39 37.69
N GLY A 148 -12.86 -10.15 37.63
CA GLY A 148 -11.91 -9.68 36.60
C GLY A 148 -12.50 -9.61 35.18
N ARG A 149 -13.79 -9.93 35.02
CA ARG A 149 -14.56 -9.87 33.76
C ARG A 149 -16.06 -9.65 34.03
N PRO A 150 -16.83 -9.09 33.09
CA PRO A 150 -18.26 -8.91 33.26
C PRO A 150 -18.97 -10.26 33.43
N ILE A 151 -19.78 -10.40 34.48
CA ILE A 151 -20.47 -11.65 34.82
C ILE A 151 -21.94 -11.63 34.38
N PHE A 152 -22.55 -10.44 34.28
CA PHE A 152 -23.97 -10.27 33.98
C PHE A 152 -24.27 -9.74 32.56
N GLU A 153 -23.25 -9.25 31.85
CA GLU A 153 -23.39 -8.64 30.51
C GLU A 153 -22.70 -9.45 29.40
N GLY A 154 -21.99 -10.52 29.76
CA GLY A 154 -21.47 -11.49 28.80
C GLY A 154 -22.58 -12.45 28.39
N GLY A 155 -23.30 -12.11 27.31
CA GLY A 155 -24.09 -13.11 26.59
C GLY A 155 -23.18 -14.29 26.28
N GLN A 156 -23.50 -15.48 26.83
CA GLN A 156 -22.75 -16.67 26.51
C GLN A 156 -22.85 -16.92 25.00
N GLU A 157 -21.71 -17.08 24.34
CA GLU A 157 -21.66 -17.61 22.99
C GLU A 157 -22.13 -19.07 23.05
N TRP A 158 -23.22 -19.36 22.35
CA TRP A 158 -23.67 -20.72 22.02
C TRP A 158 -23.11 -21.04 20.63
#